data_AF-A0A350DHW0-F1
#
_entry.id   AF-A0A350DHW0-F1
#
_cell.length_a   1.000
_cell.length_b   1.000
_cell.length_c   1.000
_cell.angle_alpha   90.00
_cell.angle_beta   90.00
_cell.angle_gamma   90.00
#
_symmetry.space_group_name_H-M   'P 1'
#
loop_
_entity.id
_entity.type
_entity.pdbx_description
1 polymer ?
#
loop_
_entity_poly.entity_id
_entity_poly.type
_entity_poly.pdbx_seq_one_letter_code
_entity_poly.pdbx_strand_id
1 'polypeptide(L)'
;DSEGRYTARSIIPSGYGVPEGAPTDVVLKSLGRHGERPAHIHYFVSAPGHQHLTTQINLAGDPYTYDDFAFATREELVVPAERIEDPAEIAKRELDGPFAQVVFDVELAQTDAAELQVRHARPRAKEDEHDLASQLAGTAKV
;
A
#
# COMPACT_ATOMS: atom_id res chain seq x y z
N ASP A 1 -13.86 -11.10 0.77
CA ASP A 1 -15.05 -11.88 1.17
C ASP A 1 -15.50 -12.71 -0.04
N SER A 2 -16.71 -13.28 -0.05
CA SER A 2 -17.23 -14.02 -1.21
C SER A 2 -17.52 -13.16 -2.45
N GLU A 3 -17.55 -11.84 -2.29
CA GLU A 3 -17.73 -10.87 -3.37
C GLU A 3 -16.38 -10.27 -3.83
N GLY A 4 -15.25 -10.80 -3.34
CA GLY A 4 -13.91 -10.31 -3.71
C GLY A 4 -13.49 -9.01 -3.01
N ARG A 5 -14.24 -8.54 -2.01
CA ARG A 5 -13.94 -7.29 -1.30
C ARG A 5 -12.93 -7.50 -0.18
N TYR A 6 -12.18 -6.44 0.14
CA TYR A 6 -11.35 -6.35 1.34
C TYR A 6 -11.67 -5.07 2.11
N THR A 7 -11.48 -5.10 3.42
CA THR A 7 -11.67 -3.93 4.30
C THR A 7 -10.60 -3.93 5.38
N ALA A 8 -10.01 -2.77 5.63
CA ALA A 8 -9.11 -2.55 6.76
C ALA A 8 -9.52 -1.29 7.52
N ARG A 9 -9.57 -1.37 8.85
CA ARG A 9 -9.74 -0.22 9.75
C ARG A 9 -8.37 0.11 10.33
N SER A 10 -7.88 1.30 10.02
CA SER A 10 -6.56 1.78 10.42
C SER A 10 -6.59 3.29 10.66
N ILE A 11 -5.42 3.91 10.75
CA ILE A 11 -5.21 5.35 10.77
C ILE A 11 -4.59 5.81 9.44
N ILE A 12 -4.79 7.08 9.08
CA ILE A 12 -4.12 7.70 7.94
C ILE A 12 -2.61 7.77 8.22
N PRO A 13 -1.74 7.23 7.34
CA PRO A 13 -0.31 7.34 7.51
C PRO A 13 0.17 8.77 7.24
N SER A 14 1.30 9.13 7.85
CA SER A 14 2.09 10.28 7.43
C SER A 14 3.05 9.89 6.30
N GLY A 15 3.47 10.87 5.50
CA GLY A 15 4.70 10.76 4.72
C GLY A 15 5.91 10.53 5.62
N TYR A 16 7.03 10.09 5.04
CA TYR A 16 8.26 9.87 5.78
C TYR A 16 9.50 10.26 4.99
N GLY A 17 10.53 10.66 5.74
CA GLY A 17 11.84 10.99 5.23
C GLY A 17 12.89 9.91 5.52
N VAL A 18 13.94 9.89 4.71
CA VAL A 18 15.20 9.20 5.04
C VAL A 18 15.76 9.76 6.36
N PRO A 19 16.22 8.91 7.30
CA PRO A 19 16.80 9.40 8.55
C PRO A 19 17.97 10.36 8.31
N GLU A 20 17.94 11.51 8.99
CA GLU A 20 18.99 12.53 8.86
C GLU A 20 20.38 11.97 9.23
N GLY A 21 21.39 12.27 8.41
CA GLY A 21 22.76 11.79 8.59
C GLY A 21 23.00 10.34 8.18
N ALA A 22 21.96 9.59 7.80
CA ALA A 22 22.15 8.26 7.21
C ALA A 22 22.89 8.36 5.86
N PRO A 23 23.58 7.30 5.40
CA PRO A 23 24.30 7.33 4.13
C PRO A 23 23.45 7.79 2.94
N THR A 24 22.18 7.38 2.89
CA THR A 24 21.22 7.81 1.86
C THR A 24 20.96 9.32 1.93
N ASP A 25 20.77 9.89 3.11
CA ASP A 25 20.55 11.34 3.31
C ASP A 25 21.78 12.14 2.86
N VAL A 26 22.99 11.70 3.23
CA VAL A 26 24.25 12.34 2.83
C VAL A 26 24.38 12.40 1.30
N VAL A 27 24.10 11.29 0.61
CA VAL A 27 24.17 11.23 -0.85
C VAL A 27 23.10 12.13 -1.47
N LEU A 28 21.84 12.05 -1.02
CA LEU A 28 20.76 12.88 -1.55
C LEU A 28 21.06 14.38 -1.40
N LYS A 29 21.52 14.81 -0.22
CA LYS A 29 21.91 16.21 0.02
C LYS A 29 23.06 16.67 -0.87
N SER A 30 24.06 15.83 -1.12
CA SER A 30 25.16 16.15 -2.05
C SER A 30 24.71 16.32 -3.50
N LEU A 31 23.58 15.72 -3.88
CA LEU A 31 22.92 15.89 -5.17
C LEU A 31 21.90 17.05 -5.16
N GLY A 32 21.73 17.76 -4.04
CA GLY A 32 20.70 18.80 -3.88
C GLY A 32 19.27 18.26 -3.84
N ARG A 33 19.08 17.00 -3.46
CA ARG A 33 17.76 16.33 -3.38
C ARG A 33 17.32 16.15 -1.93
N HIS A 34 16.01 16.13 -1.70
CA HIS A 34 15.40 15.72 -0.44
C HIS A 34 15.21 14.19 -0.39
N GLY A 35 14.90 13.64 0.78
CA GLY A 35 14.65 12.22 1.02
C GLY A 35 13.22 11.89 1.46
N GLU A 36 12.26 12.74 1.10
CA GLU A 36 10.87 12.64 1.55
C GLU A 36 10.02 11.80 0.60
N ARG A 37 9.05 11.11 1.18
CA ARG A 37 8.01 10.36 0.47
C ARG A 37 6.64 10.83 0.94
N PRO A 38 5.65 10.91 0.03
CA PRO A 38 4.28 11.23 0.40
C PRO A 38 3.65 10.13 1.26
N ALA A 39 2.57 10.43 1.97
CA ALA A 39 1.76 9.42 2.64
C ALA A 39 1.29 8.34 1.66
N HIS A 40 1.57 7.06 1.97
CA HIS A 40 1.23 5.94 1.09
C HIS A 40 0.90 4.66 1.86
N ILE A 41 0.22 3.74 1.18
CA ILE A 41 -0.14 2.42 1.69
C ILE A 41 0.37 1.36 0.71
N HIS A 42 1.11 0.38 1.20
CA HIS A 42 1.66 -0.72 0.40
C HIS A 42 0.68 -1.89 0.28
N TYR A 43 0.67 -2.53 -0.89
CA TYR A 43 -0.15 -3.70 -1.19
C TYR A 43 0.69 -4.82 -1.81
N PHE A 44 0.48 -6.02 -1.28
CA PHE A 44 0.70 -7.27 -2.01
C PHE A 44 -0.65 -7.93 -2.22
N VAL A 45 -0.97 -8.27 -3.47
CA VAL A 45 -2.22 -8.95 -3.81
C VAL A 45 -1.90 -10.16 -4.69
N SER A 46 -2.46 -11.31 -4.35
CA SER A 46 -2.30 -12.56 -5.11
C SER A 46 -3.61 -13.33 -5.14
N ALA A 47 -3.80 -14.05 -6.25
CA ALA A 47 -4.88 -15.02 -6.43
C ALA A 47 -4.38 -16.15 -7.36
N PRO A 48 -4.84 -17.40 -7.20
CA PRO A 48 -4.49 -18.48 -8.13
C PRO A 48 -4.81 -18.11 -9.58
N GLY A 49 -3.92 -18.45 -10.52
CA GLY A 49 -4.09 -18.15 -11.94
C GLY A 49 -3.87 -16.67 -12.32
N HIS A 50 -3.37 -15.86 -11.38
CA HIS A 50 -3.13 -14.44 -11.59
C HIS A 50 -1.72 -14.03 -11.17
N GLN A 51 -1.17 -13.03 -11.86
CA GLN A 51 0.14 -12.48 -11.56
C GLN A 51 0.12 -11.79 -10.19
N HIS A 52 1.15 -12.03 -9.39
CA HIS A 52 1.33 -11.36 -8.10
C HIS A 52 1.52 -9.86 -8.32
N LEU A 53 0.70 -9.04 -7.65
CA LEU A 53 0.78 -7.60 -7.71
C LEU A 53 1.54 -7.05 -6.50
N THR A 54 2.59 -6.28 -6.78
CA THR A 54 3.22 -5.36 -5.83
C THR A 54 2.85 -3.94 -6.24
N THR A 55 2.13 -3.22 -5.38
CA THR A 55 1.76 -1.84 -5.68
C THR A 55 1.69 -0.99 -4.40
N GLN A 56 1.44 0.30 -4.57
CA GLN A 56 1.10 1.23 -3.49
C GLN A 56 0.01 2.18 -3.97
N ILE A 57 -0.68 2.82 -3.03
CA ILE A 57 -1.43 4.05 -3.31
C ILE A 57 -0.79 5.22 -2.60
N ASN A 58 -0.84 6.39 -3.21
CA ASN A 58 -0.42 7.67 -2.64
C ASN A 58 -1.67 8.46 -2.25
N LEU A 59 -1.73 9.00 -1.05
CA LEU A 59 -2.88 9.82 -0.65
C LEU A 59 -2.82 11.18 -1.35
N ALA A 60 -3.94 11.56 -1.98
CA ALA A 60 -4.03 12.81 -2.72
C ALA A 60 -3.83 14.04 -1.81
N GLY A 61 -3.12 15.05 -2.32
CA GLY A 61 -2.90 16.33 -1.63
C GLY A 61 -1.64 16.39 -0.75
N ASP A 62 -0.84 15.32 -0.71
CA ASP A 62 0.46 15.35 -0.04
C ASP A 62 1.45 16.25 -0.82
N PRO A 63 2.26 17.10 -0.15
CA PRO A 63 3.25 17.96 -0.81
C PRO A 63 4.24 17.21 -1.71
N TYR A 64 4.51 15.93 -1.42
CA TYR A 64 5.45 15.10 -2.16
C TYR A 64 4.78 14.11 -3.12
N THR A 65 3.46 14.21 -3.37
CA THR A 65 2.76 13.28 -4.28
C THR A 65 3.50 13.16 -5.61
N TYR A 66 3.88 14.28 -6.22
CA TYR A 66 4.58 14.31 -7.52
C TYR A 66 6.06 14.70 -7.41
N ASP A 67 6.62 14.58 -6.20
CA ASP A 67 8.04 14.84 -5.90
C ASP A 67 8.57 13.75 -4.94
N ASP A 68 8.17 12.49 -5.12
CA ASP A 68 8.63 11.36 -4.30
C ASP A 68 10.10 11.05 -4.61
N PHE A 69 10.99 11.07 -3.60
CA PHE A 69 12.41 10.78 -3.82
C PHE A 69 12.65 9.37 -4.38
N ALA A 70 11.71 8.44 -4.13
CA ALA A 70 11.75 7.06 -4.59
C ALA A 70 11.08 6.87 -5.96
N PHE A 71 10.51 7.92 -6.56
CA PHE A 71 9.88 7.89 -7.88
C PHE A 71 8.77 6.84 -8.04
N ALA A 72 8.02 6.54 -6.96
CA ALA A 72 7.04 5.47 -6.95
C ALA A 72 5.62 5.91 -7.32
N THR A 73 5.30 7.21 -7.24
CA THR A 73 3.97 7.72 -7.57
C THR A 73 3.66 7.56 -9.05
N ARG A 74 2.45 7.08 -9.35
CA ARG A 74 1.85 7.08 -10.68
C ARG A 74 0.47 7.72 -10.61
N GLU A 75 0.03 8.37 -11.67
CA GLU A 75 -1.24 9.12 -11.70
C GLU A 75 -2.42 8.23 -11.31
N GLU A 76 -2.46 7.00 -11.84
CA GLU A 76 -3.49 6.01 -11.57
C GLU A 76 -3.47 5.44 -10.13
N LEU A 77 -2.45 5.76 -9.33
CA LEU A 77 -2.27 5.31 -7.95
C LEU A 77 -2.42 6.44 -6.92
N VAL A 78 -2.84 7.64 -7.34
CA VAL A 78 -3.16 8.74 -6.43
C VAL A 78 -4.64 8.66 -6.05
N VAL A 79 -4.93 8.35 -4.79
CA VAL A 79 -6.28 8.07 -4.30
C VAL A 79 -6.69 9.09 -3.23
N PRO A 80 -7.91 9.65 -3.28
CA PRO A 80 -8.39 10.55 -2.24
C PRO A 80 -8.66 9.79 -0.92
N ALA A 81 -8.33 10.44 0.20
CA ALA A 81 -8.83 10.08 1.51
C ALA A 81 -10.04 10.96 1.84
N GLU A 82 -11.23 10.46 1.54
CA GLU A 82 -12.48 11.21 1.72
C GLU A 82 -12.85 11.30 3.20
N ARG A 83 -12.99 12.53 3.70
CA ARG A 83 -13.42 12.75 5.08
C ARG A 83 -14.93 12.57 5.19
N ILE A 84 -15.36 11.59 5.99
CA ILE A 84 -16.76 11.29 6.26
C ILE A 84 -17.14 11.84 7.63
N GLU A 85 -18.15 12.70 7.65
CA GLU A 85 -18.70 13.32 8.88
C GLU A 85 -20.18 12.97 9.10
N ASP A 86 -20.81 12.22 8.20
CA ASP A 86 -22.21 11.80 8.32
C ASP A 86 -22.40 10.90 9.57
N PRO A 87 -23.21 11.31 10.56
CA PRO A 87 -23.47 10.52 11.76
C PRO A 87 -24.00 9.11 11.47
N ALA A 88 -24.78 8.91 10.40
CA ALA A 88 -25.30 7.61 10.03
C ALA A 88 -24.18 6.65 9.58
N GLU A 89 -23.25 7.13 8.75
CA GLU A 89 -22.12 6.34 8.27
C GLU A 89 -21.07 6.08 9.36
N ILE A 90 -20.90 7.02 10.30
CA ILE A 90 -20.07 6.86 11.50
C ILE A 90 -20.66 5.77 12.41
N ALA A 91 -21.95 5.85 12.73
CA ALA A 91 -22.62 4.87 13.58
C ALA A 91 -22.61 3.46 12.95
N LYS A 92 -22.85 3.37 11.64
CA LYS A 92 -22.79 2.11 10.88
C LYS A 92 -21.44 1.41 10.96
N ARG A 93 -20.34 2.15 11.18
CA ARG A 93 -18.97 1.63 11.28
C ARG A 93 -18.46 1.54 12.73
N GLU A 94 -19.33 1.81 13.71
CA GLU A 94 -18.99 1.76 15.13
C GLU A 94 -17.76 2.63 15.44
N LEU A 95 -17.83 3.90 15.02
CA LEU A 95 -16.82 4.93 15.24
C LEU A 95 -17.38 6.05 16.12
N ASP A 96 -16.50 6.69 16.89
CA ASP A 96 -16.88 7.76 17.84
C ASP A 96 -16.81 9.17 17.22
N GLY A 97 -16.47 9.28 15.93
CA GLY A 97 -16.33 10.56 15.25
C GLY A 97 -15.97 10.44 13.76
N PRO A 98 -15.71 11.58 13.10
CA PRO A 98 -15.32 11.62 11.71
C PRO A 98 -14.13 10.73 11.38
N PHE A 99 -14.13 10.15 10.18
CA PHE A 99 -13.07 9.27 9.71
C PHE A 99 -12.73 9.55 8.24
N ALA A 100 -11.59 9.01 7.79
CA ALA A 100 -11.22 9.04 6.38
C ALA A 100 -11.54 7.70 5.73
N GLN A 101 -12.20 7.74 4.58
CA GLN A 101 -12.46 6.60 3.73
C GLN A 101 -11.53 6.63 2.52
N VAL A 102 -10.89 5.50 2.24
CA VAL A 102 -10.09 5.28 1.03
C VAL A 102 -10.68 4.07 0.33
N VAL A 103 -11.03 4.23 -0.95
CA VAL A 103 -11.50 3.14 -1.81
C VAL A 103 -10.45 2.92 -2.88
N PHE A 104 -9.97 1.69 -2.99
CA PHE A 104 -8.99 1.29 -3.98
C PHE A 104 -9.36 -0.10 -4.47
N ASP A 105 -9.65 -0.23 -5.75
CA ASP A 105 -9.95 -1.50 -6.38
C ASP A 105 -8.69 -2.04 -7.08
N VAL A 106 -8.52 -3.35 -7.04
CA VAL A 106 -7.36 -4.02 -7.61
C VAL A 106 -7.80 -5.00 -8.68
N GLU A 107 -7.26 -4.83 -9.88
CA GLU A 107 -7.38 -5.79 -10.97
C GLU A 107 -6.06 -6.56 -11.12
N LEU A 108 -6.13 -7.89 -11.13
CA LEU A 108 -4.95 -8.74 -11.35
C LEU A 108 -4.92 -9.24 -12.79
N ALA A 109 -3.75 -9.22 -13.40
CA ALA A 109 -3.54 -9.83 -14.71
C ALA A 109 -3.59 -11.36 -14.60
N GLN A 110 -4.32 -12.03 -15.49
CA GLN A 110 -4.32 -13.49 -15.58
C GLN A 110 -2.96 -13.99 -16.10
N THR A 111 -2.50 -15.14 -15.59
CA THR A 111 -1.29 -15.79 -16.08
C THR A 111 -1.26 -17.28 -15.74
N ASP A 112 -0.79 -18.09 -16.68
CA ASP A 112 -0.49 -19.51 -16.44
C ASP A 112 0.98 -19.74 -16.03
N ALA A 113 1.82 -18.70 -16.09
CA ALA A 113 3.22 -18.77 -15.70
C ALA A 113 3.35 -18.78 -14.17
N ALA A 114 3.67 -19.94 -13.60
CA ALA A 114 3.71 -20.16 -12.15
C ALA A 114 4.67 -19.20 -11.42
N GLU A 115 5.78 -18.84 -12.06
CA GLU A 115 6.77 -17.90 -11.56
C GLU A 115 6.26 -16.46 -11.44
N LEU A 116 5.23 -16.08 -12.22
CA LEU A 116 4.60 -14.76 -12.15
C LEU A 116 3.51 -14.70 -11.07
N GLN A 117 2.96 -15.85 -10.66
CA GLN A 117 1.94 -15.92 -9.60
C GLN A 117 2.55 -15.79 -8.20
N VAL A 118 3.87 -15.92 -8.08
CA VAL A 118 4.59 -15.80 -6.82
C VAL A 118 5.29 -14.45 -6.70
N ARG A 119 5.51 -14.03 -5.47
CA ARG A 119 6.21 -12.78 -5.15
C ARG A 119 7.70 -12.88 -5.54
N HIS A 120 8.26 -11.79 -6.09
CA HIS A 120 9.68 -11.74 -6.46
C HIS A 120 10.61 -12.13 -5.30
N ALA A 121 11.61 -12.98 -5.57
CA ALA A 121 12.58 -13.42 -4.58
C ALA A 121 13.51 -12.27 -4.17
N ARG A 122 13.39 -11.81 -2.92
CA ARG A 122 14.31 -10.87 -2.26
C ARG A 122 14.24 -11.10 -0.75
N PRO A 123 15.33 -10.87 0.00
CA PRO A 123 15.27 -10.96 1.46
C PRO A 123 14.22 -10.01 2.05
N ARG A 124 13.43 -10.52 2.99
CA ARG A 124 12.47 -9.74 3.78
C ARG A 124 12.65 -10.08 5.26
N ALA A 125 12.41 -9.11 6.12
CA ALA A 125 12.52 -9.33 7.55
C ALA A 125 11.51 -10.41 7.99
N LYS A 126 11.99 -11.40 8.75
CA LYS A 126 11.21 -12.53 9.28
C LYS A 126 10.66 -13.51 8.24
N GLU A 127 10.95 -13.34 6.95
CA GLU A 127 10.58 -14.33 5.93
C GLU A 127 11.53 -15.54 6.05
N ASP A 128 11.04 -16.63 6.65
CA ASP A 128 11.68 -17.94 6.68
C ASP A 128 11.00 -18.92 5.72
N GLU A 129 11.52 -20.16 5.63
CA GLU A 129 10.96 -21.18 4.74
C GLU A 129 9.50 -21.56 5.06
N HIS A 130 8.99 -21.27 6.27
CA HIS A 130 7.61 -21.58 6.66
C HIS A 130 6.59 -20.53 6.19
N ASP A 131 7.02 -19.29 5.90
CA ASP A 131 6.15 -18.21 5.44
C ASP A 131 5.62 -18.40 4.00
N LEU A 132 6.19 -19.36 3.24
CA LEU A 132 5.71 -19.75 1.91
C LEU A 132 4.24 -20.20 1.91
N ALA A 133 3.76 -20.81 3.02
CA ALA A 133 2.38 -21.26 3.14
C ALA A 133 1.37 -20.10 3.29
N SER A 134 1.78 -19.00 3.93
CA SER A 134 0.94 -17.79 4.09
C SER A 134 0.76 -17.04 2.76
N GLN A 135 1.59 -17.33 1.75
CA GLN A 135 1.55 -16.68 0.43
C GLN A 135 0.55 -17.37 -0.53
N LEU A 136 0.15 -18.61 -0.22
CA LEU A 136 -0.80 -19.41 -1.01
C LEU A 136 -2.20 -19.49 -0.39
N ALA A 137 -2.37 -19.10 0.87
CA ALA A 137 -3.60 -19.31 1.63
C ALA A 137 -4.08 -18.03 2.31
N GLY A 138 -4.52 -17.06 1.50
CA GLY A 138 -5.53 -16.10 1.93
C GLY A 138 -6.92 -16.72 1.90
N THR A 139 -7.14 -17.92 2.48
CA THR A 139 -8.51 -18.34 2.79
C THR A 139 -8.98 -17.52 3.97
N ALA A 140 -9.58 -16.36 3.69
CA ALA A 140 -10.47 -15.74 4.65
C ALA A 140 -11.56 -16.79 4.96
N LYS A 141 -11.47 -17.41 6.14
CA LYS A 141 -12.60 -18.16 6.69
C LYS A 141 -13.65 -17.11 7.06
N VAL A 142 -14.81 -17.21 6.40
CA VAL A 142 -16.05 -16.56 6.82
C VAL A 142 -16.46 -17.09 8.18
#